data_AF-A0A349M089-F1
#
_entry.id   AF-A0A349M089-F1
#
_cell.length_a   1.000
_cell.length_b   1.000
_cell.length_c   1.000
_cell.angle_alpha   90.00
_cell.angle_beta   90.00
_cell.angle_gamma   90.00
#
_symmetry.space_group_name_H-M   'P 1'
#
loop_
_entity.id
_entity.type
_entity.pdbx_description
1 polymer ?
#
loop_
_entity_poly.entity_id
_entity_poly.type
_entity_poly.pdbx_seq_one_letter_code
_entity_poly.pdbx_strand_id
1 'polypeptide(L)'
;HQPVVALESTVIAHGLPYPANIEVAQSMESTIRAEGAIPATIGIHDGRIKIGLTLDEITRLGTTQGVQKVSRRDLAVTLATGQLGATTVSGTMLCASMVGIRFFATGGIGGVHRGAESSMDISADLTELSRSPVLVVCAGAKSILDLDLTLEYLETQGVPVIGWRTDDFPAFYVR
;
A
#
# COMPACT_ATOMS: atom_id res chain seq x y z
N HIS A 1 -19.98 11.64 -10.19
CA HIS A 1 -19.21 10.61 -9.48
C HIS A 1 -17.82 10.51 -10.13
N GLN A 2 -16.84 11.27 -9.63
CA GLN A 2 -15.45 11.15 -10.14
C GLN A 2 -14.78 9.91 -9.53
N PRO A 3 -13.95 9.17 -10.30
CA PRO A 3 -13.23 8.01 -9.78
C PRO A 3 -12.16 8.44 -8.77
N VAL A 4 -12.00 7.67 -7.69
CA VAL A 4 -10.99 7.91 -6.65
C VAL A 4 -9.99 6.76 -6.67
N VAL A 5 -8.70 7.08 -6.61
CA VAL A 5 -7.59 6.12 -6.53
C VAL A 5 -6.85 6.35 -5.22
N ALA A 6 -6.86 5.35 -4.33
CA ALA A 6 -6.07 5.39 -3.11
C ALA A 6 -4.58 5.27 -3.42
N LEU A 7 -3.76 5.84 -2.55
CA LEU A 7 -2.30 5.68 -2.52
C LEU A 7 -1.85 5.38 -1.08
N GLU A 8 -0.85 4.52 -0.91
CA GLU A 8 -0.27 4.23 0.41
C GLU A 8 0.74 5.29 0.84
N SER A 9 1.06 5.34 2.13
CA SER A 9 2.08 6.25 2.67
C SER A 9 3.37 5.57 3.13
N THR A 10 3.44 4.23 3.21
CA THR A 10 4.68 3.52 3.61
C THR A 10 5.83 3.83 2.67
N VAL A 11 5.57 3.98 1.36
CA VAL A 11 6.63 4.37 0.40
C VAL A 11 7.23 5.74 0.74
N ILE A 12 6.45 6.64 1.33
CA ILE A 12 6.86 8.00 1.69
C ILE A 12 7.77 7.98 2.93
N ALA A 13 7.39 7.25 3.98
CA ALA A 13 8.13 7.25 5.25
C ALA A 13 9.23 6.19 5.33
N HIS A 14 9.12 5.08 4.59
CA HIS A 14 9.99 3.91 4.75
C HIS A 14 10.54 3.34 3.44
N GLY A 15 10.00 3.75 2.29
CA GLY A 15 10.37 3.19 0.99
C GLY A 15 11.45 3.96 0.25
N LEU A 16 11.46 5.29 0.37
CA LEU A 16 12.36 6.17 -0.37
C LEU A 16 13.02 7.20 0.56
N PRO A 17 14.25 7.63 0.25
CA PRO A 17 14.92 8.69 1.00
C PRO A 17 14.29 10.07 0.68
N TYR A 18 14.39 11.00 1.63
CA TYR A 18 14.11 12.41 1.37
C TYR A 18 15.18 13.02 0.45
N PRO A 19 14.83 13.88 -0.53
CA PRO A 19 13.48 14.40 -0.84
C PRO A 19 12.67 13.55 -1.83
N ALA A 20 13.27 12.50 -2.41
CA ALA A 20 12.65 11.69 -3.46
C ALA A 20 11.30 11.07 -3.03
N ASN A 21 11.14 10.76 -1.74
CA ASN A 21 9.88 10.26 -1.19
C ASN A 21 8.69 11.22 -1.39
N ILE A 22 8.88 12.52 -1.17
CA ILE A 22 7.85 13.55 -1.34
C ILE A 22 7.62 13.82 -2.83
N GLU A 23 8.69 13.93 -3.61
CA GLU A 23 8.60 14.16 -5.06
C GLU A 23 7.81 13.05 -5.75
N VAL A 24 8.07 11.78 -5.39
CA VAL A 24 7.34 10.63 -5.91
C VAL A 24 5.87 10.66 -5.46
N ALA A 25 5.57 11.01 -4.20
CA ALA A 25 4.19 11.15 -3.73
C ALA A 25 3.41 12.19 -4.56
N GLN A 26 3.99 13.37 -4.77
CA GLN A 26 3.37 14.43 -5.57
C GLN A 26 3.23 14.03 -7.04
N SER A 27 4.21 13.34 -7.61
CA SER A 27 4.18 12.84 -8.98
C SER A 27 3.06 11.82 -9.18
N MET A 28 2.87 10.88 -8.23
CA MET A 28 1.76 9.92 -8.25
C MET A 28 0.41 10.64 -8.21
N GLU A 29 0.22 11.60 -7.30
CA GLU A 29 -1.03 12.37 -7.24
C GLU A 29 -1.29 13.16 -8.52
N SER A 30 -0.26 13.80 -9.06
CA SER A 30 -0.35 14.59 -10.29
C SER A 30 -0.71 13.72 -11.50
N THR A 31 -0.13 12.53 -11.59
CA THR A 31 -0.43 11.56 -12.66
C THR A 31 -1.90 11.12 -12.61
N ILE A 32 -2.41 10.78 -11.42
CA ILE A 32 -3.82 10.40 -11.25
C ILE A 32 -4.76 11.55 -11.63
N ARG A 33 -4.43 12.80 -11.26
CA ARG A 33 -5.19 13.98 -11.65
C ARG A 33 -5.18 14.21 -13.17
N ALA A 34 -4.04 14.00 -13.82
CA ALA A 34 -3.91 14.14 -15.27
C ALA A 34 -4.79 13.13 -16.03
N GLU A 35 -4.99 11.93 -15.48
CA GLU A 35 -5.91 10.90 -16.00
C GLU A 35 -7.39 11.14 -15.62
N GLY A 36 -7.71 12.28 -15.00
CA GLY A 36 -9.10 12.67 -14.67
C GLY A 36 -9.68 12.00 -13.42
N ALA A 37 -8.84 11.40 -12.58
CA ALA A 37 -9.23 10.79 -11.31
C ALA A 37 -8.78 11.63 -10.10
N ILE A 38 -9.34 11.33 -8.93
CA ILE A 38 -8.99 11.98 -7.66
C ILE A 38 -8.01 11.07 -6.90
N PRO A 39 -6.76 11.51 -6.64
CA PRO A 39 -5.86 10.76 -5.76
C PRO A 39 -6.28 10.93 -4.30
N ALA A 40 -6.14 9.87 -3.53
CA ALA A 40 -6.35 9.86 -2.09
C ALA A 40 -5.19 9.15 -1.40
N THR A 41 -4.10 9.86 -1.13
CA THR A 41 -3.03 9.35 -0.26
C THR A 41 -3.58 9.13 1.14
N ILE A 42 -3.35 7.95 1.72
CA ILE A 42 -3.92 7.56 3.02
C ILE A 42 -2.81 7.48 4.07
N GLY A 43 -3.03 8.09 5.23
CA GLY A 43 -2.12 8.06 6.38
C GLY A 43 -2.83 8.29 7.70
N ILE A 44 -2.08 8.24 8.80
CA ILE A 44 -2.59 8.53 10.15
C ILE A 44 -1.90 9.75 10.70
N HIS A 45 -2.68 10.75 11.07
CA HIS A 45 -2.20 11.97 11.71
C HIS A 45 -3.02 12.24 12.96
N ASP A 46 -2.32 12.42 14.09
CA ASP A 46 -2.90 12.90 15.34
C ASP A 46 -4.17 12.12 15.76
N GLY A 47 -4.08 10.79 15.65
CA GLY A 47 -5.13 9.84 16.05
C GLY A 47 -6.27 9.69 15.04
N ARG A 48 -6.10 10.18 13.80
CA ARG A 48 -7.12 10.12 12.75
C ARG A 48 -6.60 9.46 11.49
N ILE A 49 -7.41 8.58 10.91
CA ILE A 49 -7.26 8.13 9.53
C ILE A 49 -7.57 9.32 8.62
N LYS A 50 -6.66 9.65 7.72
CA LYS A 50 -6.79 10.76 6.78
C LYS A 50 -6.80 10.17 5.37
N ILE A 51 -7.89 10.44 4.64
CA ILE A 51 -8.10 9.98 3.26
C ILE A 51 -7.93 11.20 2.35
N GLY A 52 -6.83 11.23 1.60
CA GLY A 52 -6.38 12.42 0.89
C GLY A 52 -5.57 13.32 1.83
N LEU A 53 -4.26 13.13 1.82
CA LEU A 53 -3.33 13.96 2.59
C LEU A 53 -3.06 15.29 1.87
N THR A 54 -2.80 16.33 2.65
CA THR A 54 -2.23 17.57 2.11
C THR A 54 -0.73 17.42 1.84
N LEU A 55 -0.15 18.37 1.09
CA LEU A 55 1.30 18.41 0.90
C LEU A 55 2.08 18.52 2.22
N ASP A 56 1.56 19.28 3.18
CA ASP A 56 2.18 19.42 4.51
C ASP A 56 2.14 18.10 5.29
N GLU A 57 1.04 17.36 5.17
CA GLU A 57 0.87 16.05 5.79
C GLU A 57 1.80 15.00 5.15
N ILE A 58 1.91 14.99 3.82
CA ILE A 58 2.88 14.18 3.07
C ILE A 58 4.31 14.53 3.49
N THR A 59 4.63 15.81 3.58
CA THR A 59 5.97 16.29 3.97
C THR A 59 6.30 15.89 5.40
N ARG A 60 5.34 15.98 6.32
CA ARG A 60 5.48 15.53 7.71
C ARG A 60 5.80 14.03 7.77
N LEU A 61 5.11 13.19 6.98
CA LEU A 61 5.41 11.76 6.89
C LEU A 61 6.81 11.48 6.32
N GLY A 62 7.24 12.23 5.30
CA GLY A 62 8.52 12.01 4.62
C GLY A 62 9.76 12.54 5.37
N THR A 63 9.57 13.36 6.40
CA THR A 63 10.68 14.04 7.12
C THR A 63 10.76 13.68 8.60
N THR A 64 9.66 13.22 9.21
CA THR A 64 9.63 12.86 10.63
C THR A 64 10.35 11.54 10.88
N GLN A 65 11.16 11.47 11.95
CA GLN A 65 11.74 10.21 12.42
C GLN A 65 10.74 9.44 13.29
N GLY A 66 10.79 8.10 13.23
CA GLY A 66 9.93 7.26 14.08
C GLY A 66 8.45 7.20 13.65
N VAL A 67 8.15 7.52 12.39
CA VAL A 67 6.82 7.26 11.81
C VAL A 67 6.49 5.78 11.96
N GLN A 68 5.28 5.48 12.42
CA GLN A 68 4.85 4.08 12.55
C GLN A 68 4.56 3.50 11.17
N LYS A 69 5.12 2.34 10.87
CA LYS A 69 4.71 1.55 9.70
C LYS A 69 3.46 0.76 10.07
N VAL A 70 2.32 1.14 9.51
CA VAL A 70 1.00 0.68 9.96
C VAL A 70 0.43 -0.36 9.01
N SER A 71 0.40 -1.62 9.45
CA SER A 71 -0.41 -2.68 8.87
C SER A 71 -1.76 -2.80 9.61
N ARG A 72 -2.59 -3.77 9.22
CA ARG A 72 -3.93 -4.00 9.78
C ARG A 72 -3.91 -4.05 11.31
N ARG A 73 -2.93 -4.76 11.90
CA ARG A 73 -2.85 -4.97 13.35
C ARG A 73 -2.45 -3.71 14.11
N ASP A 74 -1.69 -2.82 13.47
CA ASP A 74 -1.10 -1.66 14.11
C ASP A 74 -2.08 -0.47 14.15
N LEU A 75 -3.07 -0.46 13.23
CA LEU A 75 -4.03 0.62 13.03
C LEU A 75 -4.68 1.10 14.34
N ALA A 76 -5.25 0.18 15.12
CA ALA A 76 -5.97 0.54 16.34
C ALA A 76 -5.06 1.21 17.38
N VAL A 77 -3.83 0.71 17.53
CA VAL A 77 -2.86 1.25 18.48
C VAL A 77 -2.40 2.64 18.03
N THR A 78 -2.01 2.80 16.75
CA THR A 78 -1.56 4.09 16.23
C THR A 78 -2.63 5.18 16.34
N LEU A 79 -3.91 4.82 16.13
CA LEU A 79 -5.02 5.74 16.34
C LEU A 79 -5.20 6.11 17.81
N ALA A 80 -5.20 5.12 18.71
CA ALA A 80 -5.41 5.35 20.14
C ALA A 80 -4.28 6.18 20.79
N THR A 81 -3.05 6.02 20.32
CA THR A 81 -1.88 6.75 20.85
C THR A 81 -1.64 8.10 20.18
N GLY A 82 -2.40 8.43 19.12
CA GLY A 82 -2.22 9.67 18.39
C GLY A 82 -0.93 9.75 17.55
N GLN A 83 -0.25 8.63 17.35
CA GLN A 83 1.04 8.60 16.64
C GLN A 83 0.88 8.87 15.15
N LEU A 84 1.93 9.44 14.55
CA LEU A 84 2.05 9.60 13.10
C LEU A 84 2.31 8.22 12.47
N GLY A 85 1.49 7.86 11.48
CA GLY A 85 1.53 6.52 10.87
C GLY A 85 1.46 6.55 9.35
N ALA A 86 2.39 5.82 8.73
CA ALA A 86 2.41 5.53 7.31
C ALA A 86 1.75 4.16 7.07
N THR A 87 0.67 4.12 6.32
CA THR A 87 -0.08 2.89 6.04
C THR A 87 0.63 2.06 4.99
N THR A 88 0.70 0.75 5.21
CA THR A 88 1.12 -0.27 4.24
C THR A 88 0.00 -0.55 3.23
N VAL A 89 0.21 -1.47 2.28
CA VAL A 89 -0.85 -1.97 1.38
C VAL A 89 -2.05 -2.46 2.18
N SER A 90 -1.87 -3.35 3.17
CA SER A 90 -2.96 -3.82 4.03
C SER A 90 -3.66 -2.69 4.81
N GLY A 91 -2.91 -1.78 5.42
CA GLY A 91 -3.49 -0.64 6.13
C GLY A 91 -4.29 0.29 5.21
N THR A 92 -3.77 0.53 4.00
CA THR A 92 -4.40 1.37 2.97
C THR A 92 -5.69 0.74 2.47
N MET A 93 -5.68 -0.56 2.14
CA MET A 93 -6.86 -1.29 1.68
C MET A 93 -7.98 -1.28 2.71
N LEU A 94 -7.67 -1.55 3.98
CA LEU A 94 -8.64 -1.48 5.06
C LEU A 94 -9.29 -0.08 5.12
N CYS A 95 -8.49 0.97 5.16
CA CYS A 95 -8.99 2.34 5.23
C CYS A 95 -9.81 2.75 3.99
N ALA A 96 -9.34 2.38 2.79
CA ALA A 96 -10.01 2.64 1.52
C ALA A 96 -11.38 1.94 1.45
N SER A 97 -11.44 0.67 1.87
CA SER A 97 -12.68 -0.11 1.87
C SER A 97 -13.74 0.47 2.81
N MET A 98 -13.35 0.99 3.98
CA MET A 98 -14.25 1.62 4.96
C MET A 98 -14.99 2.84 4.40
N VAL A 99 -14.41 3.52 3.40
CA VAL A 99 -15.00 4.70 2.74
C VAL A 99 -15.44 4.43 1.30
N GLY A 100 -15.43 3.17 0.87
CA GLY A 100 -15.93 2.77 -0.45
C GLY A 100 -15.00 3.08 -1.64
N ILE A 101 -13.72 3.37 -1.41
CA ILE A 101 -12.72 3.50 -2.49
C ILE A 101 -12.33 2.10 -2.95
N ARG A 102 -12.53 1.81 -4.25
CA ARG A 102 -12.33 0.47 -4.83
C ARG A 102 -11.03 0.30 -5.63
N PHE A 103 -10.29 1.37 -5.87
CA PHE A 103 -9.05 1.35 -6.65
C PHE A 103 -7.89 1.87 -5.80
N PHE A 104 -6.78 1.14 -5.80
CA PHE A 104 -5.57 1.47 -5.06
C PHE A 104 -4.35 1.20 -5.95
N ALA A 105 -3.45 2.17 -6.07
CA ALA A 105 -2.17 1.99 -6.76
C ALA A 105 -0.99 1.97 -5.76
N THR A 106 -0.09 1.02 -5.93
CA THR A 106 1.18 0.90 -5.20
C THR A 106 2.30 0.46 -6.16
N GLY A 107 3.56 0.54 -5.73
CA GLY A 107 4.66 -0.05 -6.47
C GLY A 107 4.58 -1.58 -6.49
N GLY A 108 4.45 -2.21 -5.34
CA GLY A 108 4.49 -3.68 -5.22
C GLY A 108 3.91 -4.14 -3.89
N ILE A 109 3.15 -5.23 -3.89
CA ILE A 109 2.56 -5.78 -2.67
C ILE A 109 3.62 -6.46 -1.80
N GLY A 110 3.35 -6.60 -0.49
CA GLY A 110 4.01 -7.62 0.31
C GLY A 110 3.56 -9.02 -0.11
N GLY A 111 4.21 -10.05 0.42
CA GLY A 111 3.92 -11.43 0.06
C GLY A 111 4.54 -12.42 1.04
N VAL A 112 4.74 -13.65 0.57
CA VAL A 112 5.45 -14.68 1.33
C VAL A 112 6.94 -14.39 1.26
N HIS A 113 7.61 -14.31 2.41
CA HIS A 113 9.06 -14.10 2.44
C HIS A 113 9.81 -15.39 2.12
N ARG A 114 11.04 -15.27 1.60
CA ARG A 114 11.91 -16.44 1.39
C ARG A 114 12.22 -17.11 2.75
N GLY A 115 12.04 -18.43 2.84
CA GLY A 115 12.19 -19.18 4.09
C GLY A 115 10.92 -19.23 4.96
N ALA A 116 9.77 -18.75 4.45
CA ALA A 116 8.51 -18.74 5.18
C ALA A 116 7.96 -20.14 5.51
N GLU A 117 8.40 -21.19 4.82
CA GLU A 117 8.10 -22.58 5.14
C GLU A 117 8.55 -22.97 6.56
N SER A 118 9.52 -22.25 7.11
CA SER A 118 9.98 -22.39 8.49
C SER A 118 9.64 -21.20 9.38
N SER A 119 9.80 -19.97 8.85
CA SER A 119 9.66 -18.75 9.67
C SER A 119 8.21 -18.26 9.81
N MET A 120 7.32 -18.66 8.90
CA MET A 120 5.97 -18.14 8.77
C MET A 120 5.92 -16.61 8.57
N ASP A 121 6.99 -16.00 8.05
CA ASP A 121 7.03 -14.57 7.71
C ASP A 121 6.24 -14.31 6.42
N ILE A 122 4.96 -14.00 6.59
CA ILE A 122 4.00 -13.78 5.51
C ILE A 122 3.33 -12.43 5.72
N SER A 123 3.36 -11.58 4.70
CA SER A 123 2.76 -10.25 4.77
C SER A 123 1.25 -10.31 5.01
N ALA A 124 0.77 -9.47 5.91
CA ALA A 124 -0.67 -9.26 6.13
C ALA A 124 -1.39 -8.69 4.89
N ASP A 125 -0.66 -8.18 3.91
CA ASP A 125 -1.23 -7.73 2.63
C ASP A 125 -1.99 -8.86 1.92
N LEU A 126 -1.48 -10.10 1.96
CA LEU A 126 -2.13 -11.24 1.30
C LEU A 126 -3.48 -11.59 1.95
N THR A 127 -3.54 -11.54 3.28
CA THR A 127 -4.80 -11.72 4.00
C THR A 127 -5.76 -10.54 3.81
N GLU A 128 -5.25 -9.32 3.65
CA GLU A 128 -6.11 -8.17 3.39
C GLU A 128 -6.73 -8.22 1.98
N LEU A 129 -5.97 -8.69 0.98
CA LEU A 129 -6.45 -8.90 -0.39
C LEU A 129 -7.67 -9.83 -0.46
N SER A 130 -7.80 -10.80 0.45
CA SER A 130 -8.96 -11.70 0.51
C SER A 130 -10.16 -11.13 1.28
N ARG A 131 -9.99 -10.00 1.99
CA ARG A 131 -11.01 -9.42 2.87
C ARG A 131 -11.58 -8.10 2.35
N SER A 132 -10.74 -7.27 1.76
CA SER A 132 -11.09 -5.91 1.37
C SER A 132 -11.45 -5.85 -0.12
N PRO A 133 -12.64 -5.36 -0.51
CA PRO A 133 -13.07 -5.26 -1.91
C PRO A 133 -12.40 -4.09 -2.64
N VAL A 134 -11.07 -4.13 -2.74
CA VAL A 134 -10.22 -3.11 -3.34
C VAL A 134 -9.32 -3.76 -4.39
N LEU A 135 -9.38 -3.26 -5.63
CA LEU A 135 -8.46 -3.65 -6.68
C LEU A 135 -7.11 -2.93 -6.47
N VAL A 136 -6.05 -3.72 -6.32
CA VAL A 136 -4.69 -3.22 -6.11
C VAL A 136 -3.90 -3.33 -7.42
N VAL A 137 -3.54 -2.18 -8.00
CA VAL A 137 -2.65 -2.08 -9.16
C VAL A 137 -1.21 -1.99 -8.65
N CYS A 138 -0.35 -2.91 -9.10
CA CYS A 138 1.04 -2.99 -8.69
C CYS A 138 1.92 -3.65 -9.76
N ALA A 139 3.24 -3.56 -9.62
CA ALA A 139 4.21 -4.30 -10.42
C ALA A 139 4.48 -5.71 -9.82
N GLY A 140 3.44 -6.39 -9.37
CA GLY A 140 3.53 -7.67 -8.66
C GLY A 140 3.98 -7.54 -7.20
N ALA A 141 4.57 -8.61 -6.66
CA ALA A 141 5.12 -8.61 -5.31
C ALA A 141 6.58 -8.11 -5.31
N LYS A 142 7.01 -7.48 -4.21
CA LYS A 142 8.40 -6.99 -4.07
C LYS A 142 9.40 -8.12 -4.33
N SER A 143 10.44 -7.86 -5.11
CA SER A 143 11.40 -8.88 -5.58
C SER A 143 12.21 -9.60 -4.50
N ILE A 144 12.22 -9.08 -3.27
CA ILE A 144 12.86 -9.69 -2.10
C ILE A 144 12.08 -10.90 -1.57
N LEU A 145 10.87 -11.13 -2.08
CA LEU A 145 9.93 -12.15 -1.63
C LEU A 145 10.13 -13.47 -2.39
N ASP A 146 9.39 -14.48 -1.96
CA ASP A 146 9.17 -15.73 -2.67
C ASP A 146 7.90 -15.58 -3.52
N LEU A 147 8.07 -15.46 -4.84
CA LEU A 147 6.95 -15.15 -5.74
C LEU A 147 6.05 -16.38 -5.97
N ASP A 148 6.65 -17.57 -6.06
CA ASP A 148 5.93 -18.82 -6.26
C ASP A 148 5.02 -19.09 -5.06
N LEU A 149 5.57 -19.03 -3.84
CA LEU A 149 4.76 -19.18 -2.64
C LEU A 149 3.72 -18.06 -2.46
N THR A 150 4.02 -16.85 -2.94
CA THR A 150 3.05 -15.75 -2.93
C THR A 150 1.86 -16.05 -3.83
N LEU A 151 2.10 -16.60 -5.03
CA LEU A 151 1.03 -16.98 -5.96
C LEU A 151 0.18 -18.13 -5.39
N GLU A 152 0.81 -19.17 -4.85
CA GLU A 152 0.12 -20.30 -4.20
C GLU A 152 -0.76 -19.82 -3.02
N TYR A 153 -0.26 -18.86 -2.23
CA TYR A 153 -1.04 -18.27 -1.14
C TYR A 153 -2.26 -17.50 -1.67
N LEU A 154 -2.10 -16.70 -2.73
CA LEU A 154 -3.18 -15.93 -3.34
C LEU A 154 -4.25 -16.85 -3.96
N GLU A 155 -3.83 -17.92 -4.63
CA GLU A 155 -4.72 -18.99 -5.11
C GLU A 155 -5.52 -19.59 -3.94
N THR A 156 -4.83 -19.99 -2.88
CA THR A 156 -5.45 -20.59 -1.69
C THR A 156 -6.47 -19.65 -1.04
N GLN A 157 -6.21 -18.34 -1.05
CA GLN A 157 -7.12 -17.32 -0.52
C GLN A 157 -8.24 -16.92 -1.49
N GLY A 158 -8.26 -17.46 -2.72
CA GLY A 158 -9.23 -17.10 -3.75
C GLY A 158 -9.08 -15.66 -4.25
N VAL A 159 -7.87 -15.09 -4.19
CA VAL A 159 -7.57 -13.73 -4.67
C VAL A 159 -7.18 -13.80 -6.16
N PRO A 160 -7.94 -13.18 -7.07
CA PRO A 160 -7.57 -13.14 -8.48
C PRO A 160 -6.30 -12.34 -8.72
N VAL A 161 -5.36 -12.94 -9.47
CA VAL A 161 -4.16 -12.26 -9.97
C VAL A 161 -4.34 -12.01 -11.47
N ILE A 162 -4.22 -10.76 -11.90
CA ILE A 162 -4.48 -10.36 -13.29
C ILE A 162 -3.22 -9.74 -13.88
N GLY A 163 -2.63 -10.40 -14.88
CA GLY A 163 -1.56 -9.85 -15.69
C GLY A 163 -2.09 -8.82 -16.68
N TRP A 164 -1.70 -7.55 -16.57
CA TRP A 164 -2.10 -6.53 -17.53
C TRP A 164 -1.23 -6.62 -18.79
N ARG A 165 -1.81 -7.20 -19.86
CA ARG A 165 -1.13 -7.43 -21.15
C ARG A 165 0.10 -8.34 -21.04
N THR A 166 0.07 -9.25 -20.08
CA THR A 166 1.12 -10.25 -19.84
C THR A 166 0.48 -11.49 -19.22
N ASP A 167 1.07 -12.66 -19.46
CA ASP A 167 0.72 -13.91 -18.78
C ASP A 167 1.66 -14.18 -17.59
N ASP A 168 2.76 -13.42 -17.48
CA ASP A 168 3.76 -13.57 -16.42
C ASP A 168 3.42 -12.73 -15.18
N PHE A 169 3.74 -13.25 -13.99
CA PHE A 169 3.65 -12.49 -12.73
C PHE A 169 4.87 -11.56 -12.58
N PRO A 170 4.70 -10.22 -12.62
CA PRO A 170 5.84 -9.32 -12.63
C PRO A 170 6.65 -9.38 -11.33
N ALA A 171 7.98 -9.36 -11.43
CA ALA A 171 8.89 -9.40 -10.29
C ALA A 171 9.40 -8.01 -9.90
N PHE A 172 8.47 -7.06 -9.74
CA PHE A 172 8.73 -5.66 -9.39
C PHE A 172 9.58 -4.90 -10.41
N TYR A 173 10.92 -4.95 -10.30
CA TYR A 173 11.83 -4.26 -11.23
C TYR A 173 12.18 -5.08 -12.49
N VAL A 174 11.80 -6.35 -12.54
CA VAL A 174 11.96 -7.21 -13.73
C VAL A 174 10.60 -7.41 -14.40
N ARG A 175 10.61 -7.38 -15.74
CA ARG A 175 9.47 -7.75 -16.58
C ARG A 175 9.54 -9.20 -16.97
#